data_AF-A0A532EXM0-F1
#
_entry.id   AF-A0A532EXM0-F1
#
_cell.length_a   1.000
_cell.length_b   1.000
_cell.length_c   1.000
_cell.angle_alpha   90.00
_cell.angle_beta   90.00
_cell.angle_gamma   90.00
#
_symmetry.space_group_name_H-M   'P 1'
#
loop_
_entity.id
_entity.type
_entity.pdbx_description
1 polymer ?
#
loop_
_entity_poly.entity_id
_entity_poly.type
_entity_poly.pdbx_seq_one_letter_code
_entity_poly.pdbx_strand_id
1 'polypeptide(L)'
;VAAQVIGRDATNRYRTIILNKGESDGIKPDMGVVTPAGVVGRVVKTTGVSSVVLLVTDPNNAIAGLIQRTRDEGIVEGTQQGLAQLKYIPLLSTLRDGDRVVTSGLIGDFPRGLMIGTITHIDKQEGALFQSAELMPEVDVGRVEEVLVIQTSYGQSSKPGLSPDLLEKRLP
;
A
#
# COMPACT_ATOMS: atom_id res chain seq x y z
N VAL A 1 13.66 5.46 -7.78
CA VAL A 1 13.60 6.20 -9.06
C VAL A 1 12.76 7.45 -8.88
N ALA A 2 13.29 8.63 -9.18
CA ALA A 2 12.47 9.86 -9.20
C ALA A 2 11.67 9.92 -10.50
N ALA A 3 10.40 10.32 -10.40
CA ALA A 3 9.48 10.39 -11.54
C ALA A 3 8.50 11.56 -11.37
N GLN A 4 8.01 12.07 -12.49
CA GLN A 4 7.01 13.13 -12.56
C GLN A 4 5.64 12.56 -12.93
N VAL A 5 4.59 13.11 -12.34
CA VAL A 5 3.20 12.83 -12.70
C VAL A 5 2.86 13.54 -14.01
N ILE A 6 2.50 12.78 -15.04
CA ILE A 6 2.17 13.27 -16.39
C ILE A 6 0.71 13.02 -16.78
N GLY A 7 -0.06 12.36 -15.92
CA GLY A 7 -1.48 12.10 -16.17
C GLY A 7 -2.19 11.66 -14.90
N ARG A 8 -3.52 11.84 -14.90
CA ARG A 8 -4.44 11.39 -13.86
C ARG A 8 -5.66 10.77 -14.54
N ASP A 9 -6.30 9.79 -13.92
CA ASP A 9 -7.57 9.28 -14.45
C ASP A 9 -8.65 10.37 -14.38
N ALA A 10 -9.13 10.79 -15.56
CA ALA A 10 -10.18 11.79 -15.68
C ALA A 10 -11.59 11.22 -15.40
N THR A 11 -11.75 9.90 -15.43
CA THR A 11 -13.05 9.24 -15.24
C THR A 11 -13.39 8.98 -13.78
N ASN A 12 -12.40 9.09 -12.88
CA ASN A 12 -12.50 8.77 -11.45
C ASN A 12 -13.02 7.35 -11.18
N ARG A 13 -12.94 6.45 -12.17
CA ARG A 13 -13.31 5.04 -12.02
C ARG A 13 -12.24 4.29 -11.22
N TYR A 14 -10.98 4.68 -11.43
CA TYR A 14 -9.86 4.26 -10.61
C TYR A 14 -9.04 5.51 -10.26
N ARG A 15 -8.68 5.66 -8.99
CA ARG A 15 -7.82 6.74 -8.53
C ARG A 15 -6.40 6.39 -8.86
N THR A 16 -5.97 6.84 -10.03
CA THR A 16 -4.65 6.54 -10.59
C THR A 16 -3.92 7.78 -11.08
N ILE A 17 -2.60 7.70 -11.05
CA ILE A 17 -1.69 8.67 -11.68
C ILE A 17 -0.76 7.94 -12.64
N ILE A 18 -0.30 8.66 -13.67
CA ILE A 18 0.65 8.15 -14.67
C ILE A 18 1.99 8.85 -14.45
N LEU A 19 3.06 8.06 -14.37
CA LEU A 19 4.43 8.55 -14.23
C LEU A 19 5.17 8.53 -15.56
N ASN A 20 6.10 9.47 -15.76
CA ASN A 20 6.99 9.56 -16.94
C ASN A 20 8.18 8.58 -16.91
N LYS A 21 8.04 7.50 -16.14
CA LYS A 21 9.07 6.48 -15.94
C LYS A 21 8.43 5.11 -16.03
N GLY A 22 9.13 4.14 -16.62
CA GLY A 22 8.59 2.82 -16.91
C GLY A 22 9.62 1.70 -16.71
N GLU A 23 9.43 0.60 -17.45
CA GLU A 23 10.29 -0.60 -17.39
C GLU A 23 11.76 -0.28 -17.71
N SER A 24 12.01 0.65 -18.63
CA SER A 24 13.37 1.08 -18.99
C SER A 24 14.11 1.77 -17.84
N ASP A 25 13.37 2.30 -16.86
CA ASP A 25 13.91 2.89 -15.63
C ASP A 25 13.93 1.89 -14.46
N GLY A 26 13.59 0.62 -14.72
CA GLY A 26 13.55 -0.45 -13.74
C GLY A 26 12.32 -0.43 -12.84
N ILE A 27 11.25 0.26 -13.24
CA ILE A 27 9.96 0.22 -12.53
C ILE A 27 9.22 -1.07 -12.88
N LYS A 28 8.64 -1.73 -11.88
CA LYS A 28 7.84 -2.95 -12.02
C LYS A 28 6.51 -2.81 -11.29
N PRO A 29 5.49 -3.60 -11.66
CA PRO A 29 4.29 -3.75 -10.85
C PRO A 29 4.63 -4.10 -9.39
N ASP A 30 3.73 -3.68 -8.50
CA ASP A 30 3.82 -3.78 -7.04
C ASP A 30 4.96 -2.97 -6.38
N MET A 31 5.72 -2.15 -7.12
CA MET A 31 6.63 -1.21 -6.46
C MET A 31 5.86 -0.08 -5.76
N GLY A 32 6.24 0.22 -4.51
CA GLY A 32 5.69 1.33 -3.75
C GLY A 32 6.11 2.70 -4.30
N VAL A 33 5.19 3.66 -4.22
CA VAL A 33 5.38 5.04 -4.68
C VAL A 33 5.14 5.99 -3.51
N VAL A 34 6.08 6.90 -3.28
CA VAL A 34 6.12 7.77 -2.11
C VAL A 34 6.52 9.20 -2.46
N THR A 35 6.23 10.12 -1.55
CA THR A 35 6.88 11.42 -1.42
C THR A 35 7.69 11.45 -0.11
N PRO A 36 8.45 12.52 0.19
CA PRO A 36 9.07 12.67 1.50
C PRO A 36 8.09 12.66 2.68
N ALA A 37 6.83 13.05 2.45
CA ALA A 37 5.80 13.05 3.48
C ALA A 37 5.24 11.64 3.75
N GLY A 38 5.06 10.81 2.71
CA GLY A 38 4.49 9.49 2.90
C GLY A 38 4.12 8.75 1.62
N VAL A 39 3.27 7.74 1.79
CA VAL A 39 2.81 6.85 0.73
C VAL A 39 1.84 7.55 -0.22
N VAL A 40 2.09 7.42 -1.52
CA VAL A 40 1.20 7.88 -2.59
C VAL A 40 0.32 6.72 -3.06
N GLY A 41 0.90 5.54 -3.25
CA GLY A 41 0.24 4.38 -3.84
C GLY A 41 1.23 3.34 -4.33
N ARG A 42 0.78 2.39 -5.16
CA ARG A 42 1.63 1.33 -5.73
C ARG A 42 1.50 1.26 -7.25
N VAL A 43 2.57 0.85 -7.92
CA VAL A 43 2.55 0.62 -9.36
C VAL A 43 1.68 -0.61 -9.66
N VAL A 44 0.73 -0.47 -10.58
CA VAL A 44 -0.16 -1.58 -10.99
C VAL A 44 0.03 -1.98 -12.45
N LYS A 45 0.65 -1.11 -13.26
CA LYS A 45 0.94 -1.37 -14.66
C LYS A 45 2.18 -0.58 -15.10
N THR A 46 2.94 -1.17 -16.01
CA THR A 46 4.08 -0.53 -16.64
C THR A 46 4.01 -0.63 -18.17
N THR A 47 4.70 0.29 -18.83
CA THR A 47 5.11 0.22 -20.23
C THR A 47 6.62 0.47 -20.27
N GLY A 48 7.22 0.44 -21.46
CA GLY A 48 8.63 0.79 -21.63
C GLY A 48 9.04 2.16 -21.06
N VAL A 49 8.13 3.15 -21.09
CA VAL A 49 8.44 4.56 -20.79
C VAL A 49 7.53 5.23 -19.75
N SER A 50 6.51 4.52 -19.28
CA SER A 50 5.56 5.05 -18.30
C SER A 50 5.04 3.96 -17.37
N SER A 51 4.46 4.38 -16.25
CA SER A 51 3.83 3.47 -15.29
C SER A 51 2.55 4.07 -14.74
N VAL A 52 1.59 3.22 -14.39
CA VAL A 52 0.34 3.59 -13.73
C VAL A 52 0.43 3.21 -12.26
N VAL A 53 0.14 4.18 -11.41
CA VAL A 53 0.10 4.03 -9.95
C VAL A 53 -1.34 4.06 -9.49
N LEU A 54 -1.73 3.06 -8.71
CA LEU A 54 -2.99 3.04 -7.98
C LEU A 54 -2.78 3.75 -6.64
N LEU A 55 -3.56 4.79 -6.39
CA LEU A 55 -3.40 5.65 -5.23
C LEU A 55 -3.83 4.96 -3.93
N VAL A 56 -3.27 5.41 -2.80
CA VAL A 56 -3.62 4.91 -1.46
C VAL A 56 -5.12 5.08 -1.15
N THR A 57 -5.75 6.08 -1.76
CA THR A 57 -7.16 6.40 -1.64
C THR A 57 -8.04 5.59 -2.61
N ASP A 58 -7.51 4.70 -3.44
CA ASP A 58 -8.33 3.84 -4.29
C ASP A 58 -8.87 2.62 -3.50
N PRO A 59 -10.17 2.27 -3.59
CA PRO A 59 -10.73 1.10 -2.91
C PRO A 59 -10.14 -0.25 -3.34
N ASN A 60 -9.52 -0.33 -4.51
CA ASN A 60 -8.85 -1.54 -4.99
C ASN A 60 -7.37 -1.59 -4.57
N ASN A 61 -6.91 -0.59 -3.83
CA ASN A 61 -5.58 -0.63 -3.25
C ASN A 61 -5.59 -1.45 -1.95
N ALA A 62 -4.46 -2.09 -1.65
CA ALA A 62 -4.27 -2.86 -0.44
C ALA A 62 -2.80 -2.74 -0.03
N ILE A 63 -2.53 -2.04 1.07
CA ILE A 63 -1.19 -1.85 1.63
C ILE A 63 -1.19 -2.38 3.06
N ALA A 64 -0.20 -3.19 3.41
CA ALA A 64 -0.08 -3.66 4.78
C ALA A 64 0.32 -2.49 5.71
N GLY A 65 -0.60 -2.13 6.60
CA GLY A 65 -0.47 -1.02 7.54
C GLY A 65 -0.16 -1.50 8.95
N LEU A 66 0.41 -0.60 9.74
CA LEU A 66 0.84 -0.82 11.11
C LEU A 66 0.52 0.43 11.93
N ILE A 67 -0.25 0.26 12.99
CA ILE A 67 -0.48 1.33 13.96
C ILE A 67 0.82 1.53 14.75
N GLN A 68 1.43 2.71 14.63
CA GLN A 68 2.79 2.92 15.12
C GLN A 68 2.91 2.73 16.64
N ARG A 69 1.89 3.14 17.40
CA ARG A 69 1.87 3.06 18.87
C ARG A 69 1.65 1.65 19.39
N THR A 70 0.62 0.96 18.90
CA THR A 70 0.23 -0.36 19.43
C THR A 70 0.92 -1.51 18.73
N ARG A 71 1.47 -1.26 17.53
CA ARG A 71 2.08 -2.26 16.65
C ARG A 71 1.09 -3.27 16.08
N ASP A 72 -0.21 -3.01 16.19
CA ASP A 72 -1.22 -3.81 15.53
C ASP A 72 -1.22 -3.56 14.03
N GLU A 73 -1.45 -4.60 13.25
CA GLU A 73 -1.44 -4.57 11.80
C GLU A 73 -2.85 -4.63 11.22
N GLY A 74 -2.98 -4.15 10.00
CA GLY A 74 -4.21 -4.20 9.22
C GLY A 74 -3.93 -3.95 7.75
N ILE A 75 -4.99 -3.86 6.95
CA ILE A 75 -4.89 -3.53 5.52
C ILE A 75 -5.44 -2.14 5.30
N VAL A 76 -4.61 -1.29 4.69
CA VAL A 76 -5.01 0.04 4.23
C VAL A 76 -5.59 -0.07 2.82
N GLU A 77 -6.82 0.38 2.66
CA GLU A 77 -7.50 0.54 1.38
C GLU A 77 -8.14 1.92 1.28
N GLY A 78 -8.44 2.36 0.06
CA GLY A 78 -9.19 3.59 -0.15
C GLY A 78 -10.68 3.46 0.15
N THR A 79 -11.35 4.58 0.32
CA THR A 79 -12.82 4.64 0.43
C THR A 79 -13.44 5.27 -0.82
N GLN A 80 -14.75 5.06 -1.02
CA GLN A 80 -15.45 5.68 -2.15
C GLN A 80 -15.44 7.22 -2.08
N GLN A 81 -15.24 7.80 -0.90
CA GLN A 81 -15.33 9.23 -0.62
C GLN A 81 -14.06 10.03 -0.91
N GLY A 82 -12.90 9.38 -1.10
CA GLY A 82 -11.63 10.13 -1.28
C GLY A 82 -10.60 9.82 -0.21
N LEU A 83 -10.98 9.10 0.84
CA LEU A 83 -10.16 8.87 2.02
C LEU A 83 -9.49 7.49 1.97
N ALA A 84 -8.82 7.12 3.04
CA ALA A 84 -8.32 5.78 3.29
C ALA A 84 -8.93 5.22 4.58
N GLN A 85 -8.87 3.91 4.74
CA GLN A 85 -9.28 3.22 5.96
C GLN A 85 -8.32 2.06 6.27
N LEU A 86 -8.12 1.75 7.54
CA LEU A 86 -7.41 0.58 8.02
C LEU A 86 -8.42 -0.48 8.46
N LYS A 87 -8.35 -1.68 7.89
CA LYS A 87 -9.26 -2.81 8.17
C LYS A 87 -8.54 -4.00 8.78
N TYR A 88 -9.35 -4.92 9.30
CA TYR A 88 -8.92 -6.19 9.88
C TYR A 88 -8.08 -6.04 11.15
N ILE A 89 -8.36 -4.99 11.91
CA ILE A 89 -7.64 -4.69 13.14
C ILE A 89 -8.21 -5.60 14.25
N PRO A 90 -7.38 -6.25 15.08
CA PRO A 90 -7.85 -7.08 16.19
C PRO A 90 -8.77 -6.30 17.15
N LEU A 91 -9.88 -6.89 17.59
CA LEU A 91 -10.86 -6.21 18.48
C LEU A 91 -10.31 -5.78 19.84
N LEU A 92 -9.25 -6.45 20.30
CA LEU A 92 -8.55 -6.16 21.56
C LEU A 92 -7.52 -5.03 21.40
N SER A 93 -7.25 -4.59 20.16
CA SER A 93 -6.38 -3.45 19.90
C SER A 93 -6.99 -2.17 20.50
N THR A 94 -6.12 -1.34 21.08
CA THR A 94 -6.50 -0.16 21.86
C THR A 94 -6.35 1.11 21.03
N LEU A 95 -7.09 1.22 19.91
CA LEU A 95 -6.98 2.33 18.94
C LEU A 95 -7.35 3.68 19.57
N ARG A 96 -6.76 4.75 19.04
CA ARG A 96 -7.08 6.13 19.41
C ARG A 96 -7.10 7.00 18.16
N ASP A 97 -8.02 7.97 18.14
CA ASP A 97 -7.93 9.08 17.20
C ASP A 97 -6.57 9.77 17.37
N GLY A 98 -5.95 10.15 16.25
CA GLY A 98 -4.59 10.68 16.22
C GLY A 98 -3.48 9.62 16.16
N ASP A 99 -3.79 8.32 16.27
CA ASP A 99 -2.79 7.29 16.04
C ASP A 99 -2.29 7.34 14.59
N ARG A 100 -0.96 7.22 14.44
CA ARG A 100 -0.31 7.18 13.13
C ARG A 100 -0.29 5.77 12.58
N VAL A 101 -0.62 5.66 11.30
CA VAL A 101 -0.52 4.42 10.53
C VAL A 101 0.64 4.55 9.55
N VAL A 102 1.53 3.56 9.60
CA VAL A 102 2.71 3.46 8.73
C VAL A 102 2.70 2.13 7.99
N THR A 103 3.50 1.99 6.94
CA THR A 103 3.69 0.71 6.25
C THR A 103 4.27 -0.34 7.21
N SER A 104 3.73 -1.56 7.20
CA SER A 104 4.22 -2.66 8.03
C SER A 104 5.49 -3.30 7.47
N GLY A 105 5.69 -3.23 6.15
CA GLY A 105 6.79 -3.92 5.47
C GLY A 105 6.66 -5.45 5.43
N LEU A 106 5.46 -6.00 5.67
CA LEU A 106 5.19 -7.43 5.50
C LEU A 106 5.04 -7.85 4.04
N ILE A 107 4.59 -6.92 3.19
CA ILE A 107 4.46 -7.13 1.75
C ILE A 107 5.66 -6.43 1.09
N GLY A 108 6.26 -7.09 0.09
CA GLY A 108 7.50 -6.67 -0.57
C GLY A 108 7.36 -5.45 -1.48
N ASP A 109 6.37 -4.59 -1.26
CA ASP A 109 6.07 -3.37 -2.02
C ASP A 109 6.53 -2.10 -1.30
N PHE A 110 6.57 -2.11 0.05
CA PHE A 110 7.03 -0.99 0.87
C PHE A 110 8.01 -1.43 1.98
N PRO A 111 9.10 -0.68 2.25
CA PRO A 111 9.82 -0.75 3.51
C PRO A 111 8.90 -0.43 4.70
N ARG A 112 9.19 -0.97 5.88
CA ARG A 112 8.45 -0.65 7.11
C ARG A 112 8.68 0.82 7.53
N GLY A 113 7.62 1.49 7.98
CA GLY A 113 7.71 2.78 8.68
C GLY A 113 7.45 4.01 7.83
N LEU A 114 7.00 3.87 6.57
CA LEU A 114 6.60 4.99 5.74
C LEU A 114 5.21 5.46 6.15
N MET A 115 5.05 6.77 6.33
CA MET A 115 3.78 7.34 6.78
C MET A 115 2.68 7.13 5.74
N ILE A 116 1.51 6.68 6.20
CA ILE A 116 0.33 6.49 5.37
C ILE A 116 -0.71 7.57 5.72
N GLY A 117 -1.05 7.68 7.00
CA GLY A 117 -2.08 8.59 7.47
C GLY A 117 -2.33 8.50 8.96
N THR A 118 -3.32 9.25 9.43
CA THR A 118 -3.69 9.37 10.85
C THR A 118 -5.13 8.94 11.06
N ILE A 119 -5.40 8.16 12.12
CA ILE A 119 -6.76 7.74 12.47
C ILE A 119 -7.60 8.98 12.85
N THR A 120 -8.73 9.13 12.18
CA THR A 120 -9.70 10.21 12.44
C THR A 120 -11.00 9.71 13.03
N HIS A 121 -11.33 8.44 12.82
CA HIS A 121 -12.53 7.83 13.36
C HIS A 121 -12.33 6.32 13.52
N ILE A 122 -12.84 5.75 14.60
CA ILE A 122 -12.77 4.32 14.89
C ILE A 122 -14.17 3.73 14.73
N ASP A 123 -14.32 2.75 13.82
CA ASP A 123 -15.54 1.99 13.65
C ASP A 123 -15.40 0.61 14.31
N LYS A 124 -16.17 0.43 15.39
CA LYS A 124 -16.26 -0.82 16.14
C LYS A 124 -17.71 -1.24 16.23
N GLN A 125 -18.09 -2.20 15.39
CA GLN A 125 -19.44 -2.76 15.38
C GLN A 125 -19.60 -3.90 16.38
N GLU A 126 -20.76 -3.96 17.03
CA GLU A 126 -21.09 -5.05 17.94
C GLU A 126 -21.19 -6.38 17.18
N GLY A 127 -20.55 -7.44 17.70
CA GLY A 127 -20.52 -8.76 17.08
C GLY A 127 -19.55 -8.92 15.89
N ALA A 128 -18.84 -7.86 15.47
CA ALA A 128 -17.82 -7.96 14.42
C ALA A 128 -16.58 -8.75 14.90
N LEU A 129 -15.91 -9.46 13.99
CA LEU A 129 -14.66 -10.19 14.27
C LEU A 129 -13.41 -9.30 14.32
N PHE A 130 -13.49 -8.14 13.65
CA PHE A 130 -12.42 -7.15 13.54
C PHE A 130 -13.02 -5.75 13.67
N GLN A 131 -12.20 -4.77 14.02
CA GLN A 131 -12.55 -3.35 13.95
C GLN A 131 -11.81 -2.67 12.78
N SER A 132 -12.27 -1.47 12.42
CA SER A 132 -11.67 -0.64 11.38
C SER A 132 -11.52 0.80 11.84
N ALA A 133 -10.73 1.57 11.10
CA ALA A 133 -10.56 2.99 11.36
C ALA A 133 -10.46 3.77 10.06
N GLU A 134 -11.12 4.92 9.99
CA GLU A 134 -10.90 5.88 8.92
C GLU A 134 -9.57 6.59 9.11
N LEU A 135 -8.88 6.85 8.00
CA LEU A 135 -7.60 7.53 7.95
C LEU A 135 -7.70 8.80 7.15
N MET A 136 -7.13 9.88 7.68
CA MET A 136 -6.69 11.01 6.87
C MET A 136 -5.32 10.68 6.25
N PRO A 137 -5.20 10.56 4.92
CA PRO A 137 -3.90 10.33 4.28
C PRO A 137 -2.92 11.47 4.59
N GLU A 138 -1.65 11.14 4.80
CA GLU A 138 -0.59 12.13 5.03
C GLU A 138 -0.27 12.92 3.75
N VAL A 139 -0.39 12.26 2.60
CA VAL A 139 -0.14 12.85 1.29
C VAL A 139 -1.46 13.26 0.65
N ASP A 140 -1.58 14.53 0.27
CA ASP A 140 -2.63 14.98 -0.65
C ASP A 140 -2.33 14.48 -2.07
N VAL A 141 -2.79 13.27 -2.37
CA VAL A 141 -2.57 12.57 -3.65
C VAL A 141 -3.13 13.32 -4.86
N GLY A 142 -4.08 14.24 -4.67
CA GLY A 142 -4.62 15.07 -5.75
C GLY A 142 -3.61 16.08 -6.29
N ARG A 143 -2.65 16.49 -5.47
CA ARG A 143 -1.70 17.59 -5.75
C ARG A 143 -0.25 17.15 -5.95
N VAL A 144 0.01 15.85 -5.95
CA VAL A 144 1.37 15.32 -6.13
C VAL A 144 1.86 15.55 -7.56
N GLU A 145 3.02 16.17 -7.71
CA GLU A 145 3.65 16.42 -9.03
C GLU A 145 4.90 15.55 -9.24
N GLU A 146 5.62 15.25 -8.17
CA GLU A 146 6.85 14.46 -8.18
C GLU A 146 6.79 13.36 -7.13
N VAL A 147 7.36 12.20 -7.46
CA VAL A 147 7.36 11.02 -6.61
C VAL A 147 8.69 10.27 -6.67
N LEU A 148 8.92 9.45 -5.66
CA LEU A 148 9.95 8.42 -5.64
C LEU A 148 9.29 7.04 -5.72
N VAL A 149 9.70 6.25 -6.71
CA VAL A 149 9.36 4.83 -6.81
C VAL A 149 10.44 4.03 -6.08
N ILE A 150 10.01 3.19 -5.14
CA ILE A 150 10.88 2.36 -4.32
C ILE A 150 11.25 1.11 -5.11
N GLN A 151 12.53 1.01 -5.44
CA GLN A 151 13.11 -0.21 -5.98
C GLN A 151 13.53 -1.07 -4.79
N THR A 152 12.62 -1.88 -4.26
CA THR A 152 13.00 -2.79 -3.17
C THR A 152 13.58 -4.08 -3.73
N SER A 153 14.69 -4.51 -3.12
CA SER A 153 15.26 -5.86 -3.26
C SER A 153 14.87 -6.77 -2.09
N TYR A 154 14.10 -6.25 -1.11
CA TYR A 154 13.63 -7.01 0.03
C TYR A 154 12.51 -7.95 -0.41
N GLY A 155 12.85 -9.22 -0.61
CA GLY A 155 11.91 -10.26 -1.08
C GLY A 155 12.51 -11.30 -2.02
N GLN A 156 13.78 -11.17 -2.43
CA GLN A 156 14.56 -12.33 -2.91
C GLN A 156 15.11 -13.14 -1.72
N SER A 157 14.40 -13.20 -0.59
CA SER A 157 14.54 -14.34 0.32
C SER A 157 13.69 -15.46 -0.27
N SER A 158 14.34 -16.31 -1.08
CA SER A 158 13.89 -17.66 -1.45
C SER A 158 12.46 -18.01 -1.02
N LYS A 159 11.51 -18.03 -1.95
CA LYS A 159 10.62 -19.20 -1.93
C LYS A 159 11.58 -20.39 -1.95
N PRO A 160 11.64 -21.27 -0.94
CA PRO A 160 12.15 -22.59 -1.23
C PRO A 160 11.25 -23.06 -2.36
N GLY A 161 11.80 -23.20 -3.57
CA GLY A 161 11.09 -23.92 -4.60
C GLY A 161 10.67 -25.23 -3.95
N LEU A 162 9.37 -25.54 -3.97
CA LEU A 162 8.95 -26.92 -3.80
C LEU A 162 9.65 -27.66 -4.94
N SER A 163 10.82 -28.22 -4.64
CA SER A 163 11.53 -29.10 -5.55
C SER A 163 10.58 -30.25 -5.87
N PRO A 164 10.33 -30.54 -7.16
CA PRO A 164 9.47 -31.65 -7.59
C PRO A 164 9.83 -32.99 -6.91
N ASP A 165 11.08 -33.13 -6.50
CA ASP A 165 11.67 -34.32 -5.86
C ASP A 165 11.03 -34.73 -4.52
N LEU A 166 10.18 -33.90 -3.90
CA LEU A 166 9.50 -34.25 -2.65
C LEU A 166 8.17 -35.00 -2.85
N LEU A 167 7.73 -35.24 -4.10
CA LEU A 167 6.51 -36.01 -4.40
C LEU A 167 6.74 -37.51 -4.64
N GLU A 168 7.99 -37.99 -4.81
CA GLU A 168 8.25 -39.40 -5.14
C GLU A 168 8.69 -40.30 -3.95
N LYS A 169 8.77 -39.77 -2.72
CA LYS A 169 9.20 -40.59 -1.56
C LYS A 169 8.13 -40.87 -0.50
N ARG A 170 6.85 -40.77 -0.85
CA ARG A 170 5.77 -41.26 0.01
C ARG A 170 4.72 -42.05 -0.75
N LEU A 171 5.09 -43.26 -1.15
CA LEU A 171 4.17 -44.39 -1.20
C LEU A 171 4.90 -45.62 -0.62
N PRO A 172 4.30 -46.33 0.36
CA PRO A 172 4.74 -47.67 0.73
C PRO A 172 4.42 -48.70 -0.36
#